data_AF-X5P7M6-F1
#
_entry.id   AF-X5P7M6-F1
#
_cell.length_a   1.000
_cell.length_b   1.000
_cell.length_c   1.000
_cell.angle_alpha   90.00
_cell.angle_beta   90.00
_cell.angle_gamma   90.00
#
_symmetry.space_group_name_H-M   'P 1'
#
loop_
_entity.id
_entity.type
_entity.pdbx_description
1 polymer ?
#
loop_
_entity_poly.entity_id
_entity_poly.type
_entity_poly.pdbx_seq_one_letter_code
_entity_poly.pdbx_strand_id
1 'polypeptide(L)'
;MVEVVEGGGTFVGRAYLTIITDVATRCIFGFCLTLEKPSALSVALCLAQAMSPKEAWLTARDIEHGWPMFGRPRMLAGVFSTK
;
A
#
# COMPACT_ATOMS: atom_id res chain seq x y z
N MET A 1 -9.10 -11.32 4.84
CA MET A 1 -7.88 -12.12 4.59
C MET A 1 -7.89 -12.53 3.13
N VAL A 2 -6.89 -12.13 2.34
CA VAL A 2 -6.80 -12.47 0.91
C VAL A 2 -5.78 -13.57 0.73
N GLU A 3 -6.20 -14.68 0.13
CA GLU A 3 -5.32 -15.79 -0.26
C GLU A 3 -4.84 -15.55 -1.68
N VAL A 4 -3.53 -15.67 -1.89
CA VAL A 4 -2.91 -15.59 -3.21
C VAL A 4 -2.77 -17.01 -3.73
N VAL A 5 -3.36 -17.24 -4.89
CA VAL A 5 -3.37 -18.52 -5.59
C VAL A 5 -2.85 -18.28 -7.00
N GLU A 6 -1.91 -19.10 -7.47
CA GLU A 6 -1.44 -19.04 -8.85
C GLU A 6 -2.51 -19.54 -9.84
N GLY A 7 -2.37 -19.21 -11.12
CA GLY A 7 -3.36 -19.57 -12.16
C GLY A 7 -3.66 -21.07 -12.28
N GLY A 8 -2.80 -21.94 -11.76
CA GLY A 8 -3.00 -23.39 -11.68
C GLY A 8 -3.75 -23.90 -10.43
N GLY A 9 -4.15 -23.03 -9.51
CA GLY A 9 -4.84 -23.40 -8.27
C GLY A 9 -3.91 -23.68 -7.08
N THR A 10 -2.60 -23.52 -7.23
CA THR A 10 -1.64 -23.69 -6.13
C THR A 10 -1.69 -22.51 -5.17
N PHE A 11 -1.86 -22.80 -3.88
CA PHE A 11 -1.83 -21.79 -2.82
C PHE A 11 -0.41 -21.25 -2.61
N VAL A 12 -0.24 -19.93 -2.74
CA VAL A 12 1.03 -19.22 -2.56
C VAL A 12 1.19 -18.71 -1.14
N GLY A 13 0.13 -18.13 -0.57
CA GLY A 13 0.21 -17.54 0.76
C GLY A 13 -0.92 -16.57 1.07
N ARG A 14 -0.83 -15.93 2.24
CA ARG A 14 -1.78 -14.91 2.68
C ARG A 14 -1.17 -13.53 2.48
N ALA A 15 -1.86 -12.68 1.73
CA ALA A 15 -1.41 -11.32 1.50
C ALA A 15 -1.83 -10.39 2.66
N TYR A 16 -0.91 -9.51 3.01
CA TYR A 16 -1.08 -8.41 3.95
C TYR A 16 -0.96 -7.09 3.21
N LEU A 17 -1.90 -6.18 3.50
CA LEU A 17 -1.98 -4.87 2.87
C LEU A 17 -1.91 -3.79 3.96
N THR A 18 -0.87 -2.96 3.88
CA THR A 18 -0.70 -1.76 4.71
C THR A 18 -1.02 -0.54 3.86
N ILE A 19 -1.88 0.37 4.33
CA ILE A 19 -2.33 1.54 3.56
C ILE A 19 -2.16 2.80 4.39
N ILE A 20 -1.72 3.89 3.76
CA ILE A 20 -1.81 5.24 4.31
C ILE A 20 -3.00 5.94 3.66
N THR A 21 -3.96 6.32 4.49
CA THR A 21 -5.15 7.06 4.08
C THR A 21 -5.28 8.34 4.88
N ASP A 22 -5.73 9.39 4.22
CA ASP A 22 -6.10 10.63 4.88
C ASP A 22 -7.50 10.50 5.50
N VAL A 23 -7.65 10.90 6.76
CA VAL A 23 -8.90 10.70 7.51
C VAL A 23 -10.03 11.59 6.98
N ALA A 24 -9.70 12.81 6.55
CA ALA A 24 -10.68 13.81 6.11
C ALA A 24 -11.22 13.49 4.71
N THR A 25 -10.34 13.15 3.78
CA THR A 25 -10.67 12.93 2.35
C THR A 25 -10.87 11.46 1.99
N ARG A 26 -10.39 10.53 2.84
CA ARG A 26 -10.27 9.09 2.54
C ARG A 26 -9.39 8.78 1.33
N CYS A 27 -8.63 9.76 0.84
CA CYS A 27 -7.67 9.55 -0.23
C CYS A 27 -6.55 8.63 0.25
N ILE A 28 -6.09 7.75 -0.63
CA ILE A 28 -4.96 6.86 -0.38
C ILE A 28 -3.70 7.56 -0.87
N PHE A 29 -2.67 7.61 -0.04
CA PHE A 29 -1.38 8.23 -0.40
C PHE A 29 -0.35 7.17 -0.79
N GLY A 30 -0.41 6.00 -0.17
CA GLY A 30 0.46 4.88 -0.46
C GLY A 30 -0.06 3.58 0.12
N PHE A 31 0.51 2.48 -0.34
CA PHE A 31 0.26 1.13 0.16
C PHE A 31 1.53 0.27 0.09
N CYS A 32 1.53 -0.81 0.87
CA CYS A 32 2.50 -1.91 0.79
C CYS A 32 1.71 -3.22 0.80
N LEU A 33 1.85 -4.00 -0.27
CA LEU A 33 1.27 -5.33 -0.42
C LEU A 33 2.40 -6.35 -0.33
N THR A 34 2.32 -7.28 0.62
CA THR A 34 3.35 -8.29 0.86
C THR A 34 2.73 -9.59 1.37
N LEU A 35 3.43 -10.72 1.20
CA LEU A 35 3.09 -12.00 1.84
C LEU A 35 3.68 -12.10 3.27
N GLU A 36 4.56 -11.18 3.64
CA GLU A 36 5.09 -11.10 4.99
C GLU A 36 4.08 -10.47 5.95
N LYS A 37 4.14 -10.85 7.23
CA LYS A 37 3.29 -10.25 8.26
C LYS A 37 3.52 -8.74 8.34
N PRO A 38 2.49 -7.96 8.74
CA PRO A 38 2.62 -6.53 8.93
C PRO A 38 3.76 -6.22 9.91
N SER A 39 4.61 -5.28 9.51
CA SER A 39 5.85 -4.94 10.23
C SER A 39 6.20 -3.47 10.07
N ALA A 40 7.15 -2.98 10.87
CA ALA A 40 7.67 -1.62 10.73
C ALA A 40 8.22 -1.36 9.30
N LEU A 41 8.80 -2.38 8.66
CA LEU A 41 9.25 -2.31 7.27
C LEU A 41 8.09 -2.05 6.31
N SER A 42 6.98 -2.79 6.43
CA SER A 42 5.81 -2.57 5.58
C SER A 42 5.23 -1.16 5.73
N VAL A 43 5.26 -0.60 6.94
CA VAL A 43 4.85 0.79 7.21
C VAL A 43 5.84 1.78 6.59
N ALA A 44 7.14 1.54 6.73
CA ALA A 44 8.18 2.40 6.15
C ALA A 44 8.12 2.44 4.62
N LEU A 45 7.93 1.30 3.97
CA LEU A 45 7.76 1.21 2.51
C LEU A 45 6.48 1.94 2.06
N CYS A 46 5.38 1.75 2.78
CA CYS A 46 4.13 2.46 2.51
C CYS A 46 4.31 3.98 2.65
N LEU A 47 5.00 4.45 3.70
CA LEU A 47 5.32 5.87 3.92
C LEU A 47 6.22 6.43 2.82
N ALA A 48 7.25 5.69 2.42
CA ALA A 48 8.14 6.09 1.34
C ALA A 48 7.36 6.29 0.03
N GLN A 49 6.46 5.35 -0.30
CA GLN A 49 5.57 5.50 -1.46
C GLN A 49 4.64 6.71 -1.27
N ALA A 50 4.05 6.90 -0.09
CA ALA A 50 3.15 8.01 0.19
C ALA A 50 3.80 9.39 0.01
N MET A 51 5.08 9.53 0.35
CA MET A 51 5.79 10.81 0.21
C MET A 51 6.37 11.04 -1.19
N SER A 52 6.47 10.00 -2.03
CA SER A 52 7.09 10.08 -3.35
C SER A 52 6.08 10.43 -4.45
N PRO A 53 6.48 11.19 -5.49
CA PRO A 53 5.71 11.35 -6.72
C PRO A 53 5.40 9.98 -7.36
N LYS A 54 4.24 9.85 -8.00
CA LYS A 54 3.72 8.54 -8.48
C LYS A 54 3.94 8.31 -9.97
N GLU A 55 4.34 9.32 -10.72
CA GLU A 55 4.44 9.30 -12.19
C GLU A 55 5.29 8.13 -12.67
N ALA A 56 6.53 8.02 -12.18
CA ALA A 56 7.41 6.91 -12.55
C ALA A 56 6.86 5.54 -12.14
N TRP A 57 6.19 5.45 -10.99
CA TRP A 57 5.60 4.20 -10.49
C TRP A 57 4.38 3.75 -11.31
N LEU A 58 3.56 4.70 -11.75
CA LEU A 58 2.39 4.51 -12.59
C LEU A 58 2.80 4.14 -14.02
N THR A 59 3.74 4.88 -14.61
CA THR A 59 4.29 4.59 -15.95
C THR A 59 4.90 3.19 -16.01
N ALA A 60 5.63 2.77 -14.97
CA ALA A 60 6.20 1.42 -14.91
C ALA A 60 5.16 0.28 -14.87
N ARG A 61 3.88 0.61 -14.68
CA ARG A 61 2.75 -0.34 -14.61
C ARG A 61 1.71 -0.12 -15.70
N ASP A 62 2.00 0.75 -16.67
CA ASP A 62 1.08 1.10 -17.75
C ASP A 62 -0.27 1.63 -17.23
N ILE A 63 -0.23 2.41 -16.14
CA ILE A 63 -1.42 3.03 -15.55
C ILE A 63 -1.53 4.46 -16.06
N GLU A 64 -2.50 4.71 -16.93
CA GLU A 64 -2.76 6.05 -17.50
C GLU A 64 -3.45 7.00 -16.51
N HIS A 65 -4.10 6.46 -15.48
CA HIS A 65 -4.84 7.27 -14.52
C HIS A 65 -3.91 7.96 -13.52
N GLY A 66 -4.17 9.25 -13.28
CA GLY A 66 -3.39 10.05 -12.34
C GLY A 66 -3.60 9.63 -10.89
N TRP A 67 -2.52 9.63 -10.12
CA TRP A 67 -2.57 9.51 -8.66
C TRP A 67 -1.84 10.71 -8.03
N PRO A 68 -2.52 11.85 -7.85
CA PRO A 68 -1.89 13.11 -7.46
C PRO A 68 -1.53 13.18 -5.98
N MET A 69 -1.78 12.12 -5.20
CA MET A 69 -1.62 12.14 -3.76
C MET A 69 -0.19 11.79 -3.37
N PHE A 70 0.54 12.78 -2.90
CA PHE A 70 1.85 12.62 -2.28
C PHE A 70 2.12 13.77 -1.30
N GLY A 71 3.06 13.55 -0.39
CA GLY A 71 3.52 14.59 0.53
C GLY A 71 3.77 14.08 1.94
N ARG A 72 4.38 14.93 2.77
CA ARG A 72 4.75 14.57 4.14
C ARG A 72 3.51 14.63 5.04
N PRO A 73 3.14 13.53 5.73
CA PRO A 73 2.04 13.53 6.68
C PRO A 73 2.39 14.41 7.89
N ARG A 74 1.42 15.22 8.35
CA ARG A 74 1.58 16.05 9.56
C ARG A 74 1.52 15.22 10.83
N MET A 75 0.71 14.16 10.83
CA MET A 75 0.50 13.25 11.96
C MET A 75 0.25 11.85 11.41
N LEU A 76 0.81 10.85 12.09
CA LEU A 76 0.56 9.44 11.82
C LEU A 76 -0.10 8.82 13.05
N ALA A 77 -1.28 8.22 12.87
CA ALA A 77 -1.97 7.45 13.90
C ALA A 77 -2.06 5.99 13.42
N GLY A 78 -1.45 5.07 14.17
CA GLY A 78 -1.43 3.65 13.81
C GLY A 78 -2.72 2.96 14.20
N VAL A 79 -3.39 2.34 13.23
CA VAL A 79 -4.50 1.40 13.46
C VAL A 79 -4.14 0.07 12.81
N PHE A 80 -3.79 -0.93 13.62
CA PHE A 80 -3.52 -2.28 13.15
C PHE A 80 -4.81 -3.09 13.22
N SER A 81 -5.47 -3.29 12.08
CA SER A 81 -6.62 -4.20 11.99
C SER A 81 -6.12 -5.60 11.66
N THR A 82 -5.71 -6.35 12.68
CA THR A 82 -5.51 -7.79 12.58
C THR A 82 -6.84 -8.48 12.92
N LYS A 83 -7.73 -8.59 11.94
CA LYS A 83 -8.80 -9.61 11.97
C LYS A 83 -8.32 -10.86 11.28
#